data_AF-A0A2V6APW4-F1
#
_entry.id   AF-A0A2V6APW4-F1
#
_cell.length_a   1.000
_cell.length_b   1.000
_cell.length_c   1.000
_cell.angle_alpha   90.00
_cell.angle_beta   90.00
_cell.angle_gamma   90.00
#
_symmetry.space_group_name_H-M   'P 1'
#
loop_
_entity.id
_entity.type
_entity.pdbx_description
1 polymer ?
#
loop_
_entity_poly.entity_id
_entity_poly.type
_entity_poly.pdbx_seq_one_letter_code
_entity_poly.pdbx_strand_id
1 'polypeptide(L)' 'MPILHFHVVPNAKVDQVIGEHGTSIKIKLRAPAVEGKANAAFLNFLAKRLEISRHAIVLERGEKTRD' A
#
# COMPACT_ATOMS: atom_id res chain seq x y z
N MET A 1 14.15 -7.50 -11.41
CA MET A 1 13.60 -6.39 -10.58
C MET A 1 13.03 -7.02 -9.32
N PRO A 2 13.33 -6.50 -8.11
CA PRO A 2 12.74 -7.02 -6.89
C PRO A 2 11.25 -6.67 -6.84
N ILE A 3 10.41 -7.65 -6.49
CA ILE A 3 8.96 -7.47 -6.27
C ILE A 3 8.74 -7.45 -4.76
N LEU A 4 8.07 -6.42 -4.25
CA LEU A 4 7.62 -6.35 -2.86
C LEU A 4 6.12 -6.55 -2.80
N HIS A 5 5.68 -7.44 -1.91
CA HIS A 5 4.26 -7.65 -1.63
C HIS A 5 3.83 -6.73 -0.49
N PHE A 6 2.67 -6.10 -0.65
CA PHE A 6 2.11 -5.21 0.37
C PHE A 6 0.67 -5.61 0.68
N HIS A 7 0.36 -5.73 1.96
CA HIS A 7 -1.00 -5.95 2.43
C HIS A 7 -1.57 -4.63 2.96
N VAL A 8 -2.43 -4.00 2.17
CA VAL A 8 -3.04 -2.71 2.51
C VAL A 8 -4.36 -2.95 3.23
N VAL A 9 -4.46 -2.46 4.47
CA VAL A 9 -5.69 -2.47 5.26
C VAL A 9 -6.33 -1.07 5.16
N PRO A 10 -7.41 -0.91 4.36
CA PRO A 10 -8.13 0.35 4.25
C PRO A 10 -9.00 0.62 5.49
N ASN A 11 -9.57 1.82 5.59
CA ASN A 11 -10.40 2.27 6.71
C ASN A 11 -9.70 2.17 8.08
N ALA A 12 -8.38 2.26 8.11
CA ALA A 12 -7.66 2.32 9.37
C ALA A 12 -7.87 3.67 10.06
N LYS A 13 -7.64 3.71 11.37
CA LYS A 13 -7.74 4.96 12.15
C LYS A 13 -6.58 5.94 11.85
N VAL A 14 -5.43 5.39 11.45
CA VAL A 14 -4.18 6.12 11.18
C VAL A 14 -3.44 5.50 10.00
N ASP A 15 -2.65 6.32 9.29
CA ASP A 15 -1.75 5.84 8.24
C ASP A 15 -0.47 5.34 8.90
N GLN A 16 -0.23 4.03 8.86
CA GLN A 16 0.89 3.42 9.58
C GLN A 16 1.41 2.17 8.87
N VAL A 17 2.73 2.07 8.77
CA VAL A 17 3.41 0.81 8.44
C VAL A 17 3.44 -0.04 9.70
N ILE A 18 2.78 -1.20 9.66
CA ILE A 18 2.77 -2.13 10.79
C ILE A 18 4.06 -2.94 10.83
N GLY A 19 4.66 -3.20 9.66
CA GLY A 19 5.93 -3.90 9.52
C GLY A 19 5.83 -5.07 8.54
N GLU A 20 6.89 -5.85 8.51
CA GLU A 20 6.99 -7.06 7.69
C GLU A 20 6.14 -8.18 8.31
N HIS A 21 5.32 -8.80 7.49
CA HIS A 21 4.48 -9.96 7.79
C HIS A 21 4.84 -11.07 6.80
N GLY A 22 5.82 -11.89 7.19
CA GLY A 22 6.40 -12.91 6.33
C GLY A 22 7.12 -12.28 5.12
N THR A 23 6.60 -12.52 3.93
CA THR A 23 7.12 -11.98 2.65
C THR A 23 6.41 -10.70 2.19
N SER A 24 5.50 -10.16 3.00
CA SER A 24 4.67 -9.00 2.66
C SER A 24 4.76 -7.91 3.72
N ILE A 25 4.63 -6.65 3.35
CA ILE A 25 4.60 -5.54 4.32
C ILE A 25 3.16 -5.13 4.58
N LYS A 26 2.75 -5.15 5.85
CA LYS A 26 1.39 -4.75 6.25
C LYS A 26 1.33 -3.25 6.49
N ILE A 27 0.42 -2.58 5.80
CA ILE A 27 0.25 -1.13 5.87
C ILE A 27 -1.22 -0.81 6.12
N LYS A 28 -1.47 0.02 7.12
CA LYS A 28 -2.78 0.56 7.45
C LYS A 28 -2.91 1.94 6.81
N LEU A 29 -4.00 2.17 6.10
CA LEU A 29 -4.33 3.48 5.53
C LEU A 29 -5.73 3.91 5.96
N ARG A 30 -5.87 5.19 6.27
CA ARG A 30 -7.16 5.87 6.47
C ARG A 30 -7.98 5.98 5.20
N ALA A 31 -7.36 5.70 4.06
CA ALA A 31 -8.02 5.74 2.77
C ALA A 31 -9.25 4.81 2.75
N PRO A 32 -10.36 5.26 2.14
CA PRO A 32 -11.55 4.44 2.04
C PRO A 32 -11.27 3.20 1.18
N ALA A 33 -11.93 2.08 1.49
CA ALA A 33 -11.88 0.82 0.72
C ALA A 33 -12.56 0.91 -0.67
N VAL A 34 -12.48 2.07 -1.32
CA VAL A 34 -12.97 2.29 -2.68
C VAL A 34 -11.81 2.03 -3.63
N GLU A 35 -12.02 1.10 -4.56
CA GLU A 35 -11.06 0.74 -5.61
C GLU A 35 -10.55 2.01 -6.32
N GLY A 36 -9.23 2.10 -6.48
CA GLY A 36 -8.54 3.30 -7.00
C GLY A 36 -8.18 4.35 -5.95
N LYS A 37 -9.04 4.65 -4.97
CA LYS A 37 -8.72 5.63 -3.91
C LYS A 37 -7.72 5.07 -2.89
N ALA A 38 -7.89 3.81 -2.49
CA ALA A 38 -6.91 3.12 -1.63
C ALA A 38 -5.54 3.02 -2.30
N ASN A 39 -5.49 2.63 -3.58
CA ASN A 39 -4.25 2.48 -4.35
C ASN A 39 -3.56 3.84 -4.55
N ALA A 40 -4.31 4.89 -4.89
CA ALA A 40 -3.74 6.22 -5.07
C ALA A 40 -3.13 6.76 -3.77
N ALA A 41 -3.81 6.57 -2.64
CA ALA A 41 -3.31 6.94 -1.32
C ALA A 41 -2.08 6.12 -0.92
N PHE A 42 -2.10 4.82 -1.21
CA PHE A 42 -0.98 3.90 -0.96
C PHE A 42 0.27 4.27 -1.76
N LEU A 43 0.13 4.52 -3.06
CA LEU A 43 1.23 4.97 -3.91
C LEU A 43 1.81 6.31 -3.42
N ASN A 44 0.95 7.24 -2.99
CA ASN A 44 1.40 8.53 -2.44
C ASN A 44 2.11 8.34 -1.09
N PHE A 45 1.62 7.44 -0.26
CA PHE A 45 2.22 7.11 1.03
C PHE A 45 3.62 6.52 0.84
N LEU A 46 3.77 5.56 -0.07
CA LEU A 46 5.06 4.97 -0.41
C LEU A 46 6.02 5.98 -1.03
N ALA A 47 5.56 6.77 -2.01
CA ALA A 47 6.37 7.81 -2.65
C ALA A 47 6.94 8.80 -1.63
N LYS A 48 6.13 9.23 -0.67
CA LYS A 48 6.58 10.11 0.43
C LYS A 48 7.54 9.42 1.40
N ARG A 49 7.30 8.13 1.71
CA ARG A 49 8.10 7.42 2.71
C ARG A 49 9.47 6.97 2.18
N LEU A 50 9.54 6.65 0.89
CA LEU A 50 10.75 6.22 0.20
C LEU A 50 11.45 7.37 -0.54
N GLU A 51 10.85 8.57 -0.55
CA GLU A 51 11.35 9.75 -1.27
C GLU A 51 11.57 9.49 -2.77
N ILE A 52 10.76 8.60 -3.34
CA ILE A 52 10.80 8.26 -4.77
C ILE A 52 9.59 8.83 -5.51
N SER A 53 9.77 9.07 -6.80
CA SER A 53 8.68 9.51 -7.66
C SER A 53 7.58 8.45 -7.72
N ARG A 54 6.32 8.88 -7.72
CA ARG A 54 5.15 8.00 -7.91
C ARG A 54 5.26 7.17 -9.20
N HIS A 55 5.92 7.71 -10.21
CA HIS A 55 6.14 7.03 -11.50
C HIS A 55 7.13 5.86 -11.41
N ALA A 56 7.97 5.81 -10.37
CA ALA A 56 8.87 4.71 -10.10
C ALA A 56 8.17 3.53 -9.38
N ILE A 57 6.91 3.72 -8.97
CA ILE A 57 6.14 2.70 -8.24
C ILE A 57 5.07 2.14 -9.18
N VAL A 58 5.21 0.88 -9.53
CA VAL A 58 4.23 0.16 -10.35
C VAL A 58 3.44 -0.78 -9.45
N LEU A 59 2.13 -0.63 -9.44
CA LEU A 59 1.23 -1.57 -8.77
C LEU A 59 1.00 -2.76 -9.71
N GLU A 60 1.65 -3.89 -9.44
CA GLU A 60 1.59 -5.05 -10.34
C GLU A 60 0.23 -5.79 -10.25
N ARG A 61 -0.30 -6.00 -9.04
CA ARG A 61 -1.64 -6.56 -8.81
C ARG A 61 -2.28 -5.95 -7.57
N GLY A 62 -3.44 -5.33 -7.75
CA GLY A 62 -4.37 -5.10 -6.64
C GLY A 62 -5.19 -6.38 -6.45
N GLU A 63 -4.66 -7.35 -5.70
CA GLU A 63 -5.44 -8.54 -5.39
C GLU A 63 -6.62 -8.13 -4.51
N LYS A 64 -7.82 -8.24 -5.09
CA LYS A 64 -9.11 -8.01 -4.48
C LYS A 64 -9.44 -9.14 -3.50
N THR A 65 -8.45 -9.58 -2.72
CA THR A 65 -8.57 -10.78 -1.89
C THR A 65 -8.79 -10.35 -0.46
N ARG A 66 -10.06 -10.45 -0.05
CA ARG A 66 -10.47 -10.44 1.36
C ARG A 66 -10.21 -11.85 1.88
N ASP A 67 -8.98 -12.11 2.31
CA ASP A 67 -8.69 -13.23 3.22
C ASP A 67 -8.33 -12.66 4.59
#